data_AF-A0A956VXU4-F1
#
_entry.id   AF-A0A956VXU4-F1
#
_cell.length_a   1.000
_cell.length_b   1.000
_cell.length_c   1.000
_cell.angle_alpha   90.00
_cell.angle_beta   90.00
_cell.angle_gamma   90.00
#
_symmetry.space_group_name_H-M   'P 1'
#
loop_
_entity.id
_entity.type
_entity.pdbx_description
1 polymer ?
#
loop_
_entity_poly.entity_id
_entity_poly.type
_entity_poly.pdbx_seq_one_letter_code
_entity_poly.pdbx_strand_id
1 'polypeptide(L)'
;LVAGSGATRLREAGIEVTSGDGAAESARLLEGYLHHRATGRPLVIVKYASSLDGRIASASGDARWVSGPEARGWVHHLRTKVDAIMVGSGTALADDPELTARPEGVEEPHQPLRIVVDAQGRLPATARVLGRGSLIATTEASPADWRAALA
;
A
#
# COMPACT_ATOMS: atom_id res chain seq x y z
N LEU A 1 -18.88 -17.97 8.03
CA LEU A 1 -19.28 -17.46 6.71
C LEU A 1 -20.70 -16.90 6.83
N VAL A 2 -20.91 -15.64 6.44
CA VAL A 2 -22.21 -14.91 6.52
C VAL A 2 -22.89 -14.83 5.14
N ALA A 3 -22.30 -15.46 4.12
CA ALA A 3 -22.75 -15.36 2.74
C ALA A 3 -24.21 -15.81 2.60
N GLY A 4 -25.08 -14.90 2.17
CA GLY A 4 -26.50 -15.17 1.95
C GLY A 4 -27.38 -15.22 3.19
N SER A 5 -26.83 -15.36 4.41
CA SER A 5 -27.65 -15.54 5.62
C SER A 5 -28.53 -14.33 5.94
N GLY A 6 -28.06 -13.12 5.61
CA GLY A 6 -28.86 -11.90 5.74
C GLY A 6 -30.04 -11.88 4.76
N ALA A 7 -29.78 -12.21 3.49
CA ALA A 7 -30.82 -12.27 2.46
C ALA A 7 -31.87 -13.34 2.76
N THR A 8 -31.45 -14.52 3.25
CA THR A 8 -32.36 -15.58 3.67
C THR A 8 -33.27 -15.12 4.81
N ARG A 9 -32.72 -14.49 5.85
CA ARG A 9 -33.53 -13.97 6.98
C ARG A 9 -34.57 -12.94 6.55
N LEU A 10 -34.23 -12.07 5.61
CA LEU A 10 -35.18 -11.09 5.06
C LEU A 10 -36.31 -11.79 4.30
N ARG A 11 -35.98 -12.79 3.45
CA ARG A 11 -36.99 -13.58 2.73
C ARG A 11 -37.91 -14.36 3.67
N GLU A 12 -37.35 -14.97 4.73
CA GLU A 12 -38.11 -15.68 5.76
C GLU A 12 -39.07 -14.76 6.53
N ALA A 13 -38.73 -13.46 6.65
CA ALA A 13 -39.60 -12.44 7.22
C ALA A 13 -40.66 -11.90 6.23
N GLY A 14 -40.77 -12.47 5.03
CA GLY A 14 -41.72 -12.05 4.00
C GLY A 14 -41.30 -10.80 3.22
N ILE A 15 -40.03 -10.37 3.34
CA ILE A 15 -39.48 -9.22 2.61
C ILE A 15 -38.96 -9.72 1.25
N GLU A 16 -39.37 -9.05 0.17
CA GLU A 16 -38.84 -9.32 -1.16
C GLU A 16 -37.37 -8.89 -1.26
N VAL A 17 -36.49 -9.77 -1.76
CA VAL A 17 -35.05 -9.50 -1.88
C VAL A 17 -34.57 -9.84 -3.29
N THR A 18 -34.19 -8.81 -4.04
CA THR A 18 -33.50 -8.90 -5.33
C THR A 18 -31.98 -8.73 -5.13
N SER A 19 -31.19 -9.34 -6.01
CA SER A 19 -29.73 -9.29 -5.94
C SER A 19 -29.13 -9.42 -7.34
N GLY A 20 -27.99 -8.77 -7.57
CA GLY A 20 -27.28 -8.80 -8.86
C GLY A 20 -27.26 -7.46 -9.59
N ASP A 21 -28.18 -6.55 -9.27
CA ASP A 21 -28.12 -5.18 -9.78
C ASP A 21 -26.86 -4.46 -9.28
N GLY A 22 -26.16 -3.75 -10.16
CA GLY A 22 -24.88 -3.09 -9.87
C GLY A 22 -23.76 -4.01 -9.39
N ALA A 23 -23.82 -5.32 -9.66
CA ALA A 23 -22.85 -6.29 -9.14
C ALA A 23 -21.42 -6.01 -9.63
N ALA A 24 -21.25 -5.59 -10.88
CA ALA A 24 -19.94 -5.30 -11.45
C ALA A 24 -19.30 -4.05 -10.80
N GLU A 25 -20.09 -3.00 -10.60
CA GLU A 25 -19.69 -1.75 -9.96
C GLU A 25 -19.34 -1.98 -8.49
N SER A 26 -20.19 -2.74 -7.77
CA SER A 26 -19.96 -3.14 -6.39
C SER A 26 -18.68 -3.97 -6.25
N ALA A 27 -18.44 -4.89 -7.19
CA ALA A 27 -17.23 -5.69 -7.21
C ALA A 27 -15.97 -4.85 -7.43
N ARG A 28 -16.02 -3.85 -8.33
CA ARG A 28 -14.91 -2.91 -8.54
C ARG A 28 -14.67 -2.03 -7.30
N LEU A 29 -15.74 -1.51 -6.69
CA LEU A 29 -15.64 -0.68 -5.49
C LEU A 29 -14.98 -1.43 -4.33
N LEU A 30 -15.29 -2.72 -4.19
CA LEU A 30 -14.81 -3.57 -3.10
C LEU A 30 -13.68 -4.52 -3.52
N GLU A 31 -12.99 -4.27 -4.63
CA GLU A 31 -12.07 -5.22 -5.26
C GLU A 31 -11.02 -5.76 -4.28
N GLY A 32 -10.37 -4.86 -3.51
CA GLY A 32 -9.39 -5.25 -2.49
C GLY A 32 -9.97 -6.13 -1.38
N TYR A 33 -11.16 -5.77 -0.89
CA TYR A 33 -11.87 -6.53 0.14
C TYR A 33 -12.29 -7.92 -0.37
N LEU A 34 -12.91 -7.98 -1.54
CA LEU A 34 -13.40 -9.23 -2.13
C LEU A 34 -12.24 -10.15 -2.48
N HIS A 35 -11.14 -9.62 -3.02
CA HIS A 35 -9.91 -10.39 -3.27
C HIS A 35 -9.41 -11.03 -1.97
N HIS A 36 -9.26 -10.24 -0.89
CA HIS A 36 -8.81 -10.76 0.39
C HIS A 36 -9.77 -11.80 0.99
N ARG A 37 -11.09 -11.60 0.87
CA ARG A 37 -12.07 -12.58 1.34
C ARG A 37 -12.03 -13.88 0.55
N ALA A 38 -11.72 -13.83 -0.74
CA ALA A 38 -11.64 -15.00 -1.60
C ALA A 38 -10.32 -15.76 -1.46
N THR A 39 -9.19 -15.06 -1.31
CA THR A 39 -7.84 -15.67 -1.39
C THR A 39 -7.11 -15.73 -0.05
N GLY A 40 -7.55 -14.97 0.95
CA GLY A 40 -6.81 -14.74 2.19
C GLY A 40 -5.55 -13.87 2.02
N ARG A 41 -5.36 -13.25 0.85
CA ARG A 41 -4.18 -12.42 0.52
C ARG A 41 -4.61 -11.00 0.14
N PRO A 42 -3.79 -9.97 0.41
CA PRO A 42 -4.11 -8.61 -0.03
C PRO A 42 -4.06 -8.50 -1.55
N LEU A 43 -4.90 -7.63 -2.12
CA LEU A 43 -4.75 -7.18 -3.50
C LEU A 43 -3.51 -6.27 -3.59
N VAL A 44 -2.60 -6.57 -4.52
CA VAL A 44 -1.33 -5.83 -4.65
C VAL A 44 -1.31 -5.00 -5.92
N ILE A 45 -1.03 -3.72 -5.77
CA ILE A 45 -0.78 -2.79 -6.87
C ILE A 45 0.72 -2.56 -6.99
N VAL A 46 1.30 -2.92 -8.13
CA VAL A 46 2.71 -2.60 -8.44
C VAL A 46 2.74 -1.30 -9.23
N LYS A 47 3.40 -0.27 -8.69
CA LYS A 47 3.63 1.01 -9.37
C LYS A 47 5.11 1.22 -9.59
N TYR A 48 5.48 1.58 -10.82
CA TYR A 48 6.84 2.02 -11.16
C TYR A 48 6.78 3.23 -12.10
N ALA A 49 7.92 3.89 -12.31
CA ALA A 49 8.11 4.91 -13.34
C ALA A 49 9.37 4.54 -14.12
N SER A 50 9.33 4.67 -15.44
CA SER A 50 10.47 4.37 -16.30
C SER A 50 10.63 5.44 -17.38
N SER A 51 11.86 5.62 -17.85
CA SER A 51 12.15 6.30 -19.10
C SER A 51 11.57 5.51 -20.29
N LEU A 52 11.60 6.13 -21.47
CA LEU A 52 11.11 5.51 -22.71
C LEU A 52 11.88 4.23 -23.08
N ASP A 53 13.17 4.17 -22.75
CA ASP A 53 14.02 2.98 -22.94
C ASP A 53 13.94 1.97 -21.78
N GLY A 54 12.97 2.14 -20.87
CA GLY A 54 12.65 1.16 -19.82
C GLY A 54 13.54 1.23 -18.58
N ARG A 55 14.27 2.32 -18.36
CA ARG A 55 15.14 2.50 -17.18
C ARG A 55 14.40 3.17 -16.04
N ILE A 56 14.62 2.69 -14.82
CA ILE A 56 14.02 3.24 -13.59
C ILE A 56 14.96 4.20 -12.84
N ALA A 57 16.23 4.26 -13.25
CA ALA A 57 17.27 5.15 -12.73
C ALA A 57 18.31 5.36 -13.83
N SER A 58 19.05 6.48 -13.75
CA SER A 58 20.22 6.72 -14.61
C SER A 58 21.39 5.79 -14.24
N ALA A 59 22.43 5.76 -15.07
CA ALA A 59 23.65 4.99 -14.77
C ALA A 59 24.36 5.44 -13.50
N SER A 60 24.16 6.69 -13.06
CA SER A 60 24.67 7.20 -11.78
C SER A 60 23.76 6.87 -10.59
N GLY A 61 22.64 6.20 -10.82
CA GLY A 61 21.64 5.87 -9.79
C GLY A 61 20.63 6.99 -9.52
N ASP A 62 20.70 8.13 -10.23
CA ASP A 62 19.69 9.18 -10.06
C ASP A 62 18.36 8.74 -10.70
N ALA A 63 17.35 8.61 -9.85
CA ALA A 63 15.99 8.22 -10.23
C ALA A 63 14.97 9.34 -9.98
N ARG A 64 15.44 10.55 -9.63
CA ARG A 64 14.53 11.63 -9.28
C ARG A 64 13.81 12.15 -10.51
N TRP A 65 12.48 12.13 -10.40
CA TRP A 65 11.55 12.76 -11.33
C TRP A 65 11.57 12.21 -12.77
N VAL A 66 11.72 10.88 -12.92
CA VAL A 66 11.49 10.18 -14.19
C VAL A 66 10.11 10.51 -14.78
N SER A 67 9.10 10.64 -13.93
CA SER A 67 7.74 11.06 -14.30
C SER A 67 7.43 12.49 -13.88
N GLY A 68 6.65 13.20 -14.70
CA GLY A 68 6.20 14.58 -14.45
C GLY A 68 5.25 14.76 -13.25
N PRO A 69 4.91 16.00 -12.89
CA PRO A 69 4.10 16.33 -11.71
C PRO A 69 2.71 15.69 -11.68
N GLU A 70 2.04 15.58 -12.83
CA GLU A 70 0.72 14.95 -12.95
C GLU A 70 0.73 13.49 -12.49
N ALA A 71 1.71 12.71 -12.95
CA ALA A 71 1.88 11.32 -12.54
C ALA A 71 2.14 11.18 -11.04
N ARG A 72 2.77 12.18 -10.42
CA ARG A 72 3.06 12.18 -8.98
C ARG A 72 1.85 12.56 -8.16
N GLY A 73 1.07 13.53 -8.62
CA GLY A 73 -0.25 13.84 -8.06
C GLY A 73 -1.15 12.61 -8.09
N TRP A 74 -1.20 11.90 -9.22
CA TRP A 74 -1.95 10.66 -9.36
C TRP A 74 -1.50 9.58 -8.36
N VAL A 75 -0.19 9.38 -8.15
CA VAL A 75 0.32 8.44 -7.14
C VAL A 75 -0.14 8.85 -5.73
N HIS A 76 -0.13 10.14 -5.39
CA HIS A 76 -0.63 10.57 -4.08
C HIS A 76 -2.12 10.32 -3.90
N HIS A 77 -2.95 10.46 -4.95
CA HIS A 77 -4.35 10.02 -4.92
C HIS A 77 -4.50 8.50 -4.81
N LEU A 78 -3.62 7.72 -5.46
CA LEU A 78 -3.64 6.26 -5.32
C LEU A 78 -3.34 5.85 -3.88
N ARG A 79 -2.40 6.53 -3.21
CA ARG A 79 -2.03 6.27 -1.82
C ARG A 79 -3.18 6.50 -0.83
N THR A 80 -4.19 7.30 -1.17
CA THR A 80 -5.39 7.48 -0.32
C THR A 80 -6.34 6.29 -0.39
N LYS A 81 -6.16 5.39 -1.36
CA LYS A 81 -7.07 4.27 -1.66
C LYS A 81 -6.51 2.90 -1.27
N VAL A 82 -5.36 2.85 -0.62
CA VAL A 82 -4.68 1.61 -0.23
C VAL A 82 -4.48 1.55 1.27
N ASP A 83 -4.52 0.35 1.83
CA ASP A 83 -4.29 0.15 3.26
C ASP A 83 -2.80 0.25 3.65
N ALA A 84 -1.90 -0.03 2.68
CA ALA A 84 -0.46 -0.05 2.92
C ALA A 84 0.36 0.34 1.68
N ILE A 85 1.54 0.91 1.92
CA ILE A 85 2.58 1.16 0.92
C ILE A 85 3.81 0.37 1.33
N MET A 86 4.40 -0.37 0.39
CA MET A 86 5.58 -1.20 0.65
C MET A 86 6.75 -0.80 -0.24
N VAL A 87 7.95 -0.70 0.35
CA VAL A 87 9.22 -0.58 -0.37
C VAL A 87 10.28 -1.51 0.24
N GLY A 88 11.31 -1.83 -0.55
CA GLY A 88 12.50 -2.49 -0.02
C GLY A 88 13.45 -1.50 0.66
N SER A 89 14.30 -2.01 1.56
CA SER A 89 15.34 -1.22 2.23
C SER A 89 16.27 -0.47 1.27
N GLY A 90 16.52 -1.00 0.06
CA GLY A 90 17.31 -0.30 -0.96
C GLY A 90 16.71 1.06 -1.35
N THR A 91 15.40 1.11 -1.60
CA THR A 91 14.68 2.36 -1.88
C THR A 91 14.66 3.27 -0.65
N ALA A 92 14.39 2.71 0.53
CA ALA A 92 14.34 3.50 1.76
C ALA A 92 15.69 4.17 2.07
N LEU A 93 16.81 3.48 1.82
CA LEU A 93 18.16 4.00 2.01
C LEU A 93 18.58 5.02 0.95
N ALA A 94 18.18 4.80 -0.31
CA ALA A 94 18.57 5.68 -1.41
C ALA A 94 17.77 7.00 -1.41
N ASP A 95 16.47 6.94 -1.10
CA ASP A 95 15.55 8.06 -1.29
C ASP A 95 15.08 8.71 0.02
N ASP A 96 15.29 8.07 1.18
CA ASP A 96 14.76 8.46 2.50
C ASP A 96 13.31 9.00 2.46
N PRO A 97 12.34 8.21 1.95
CA PRO A 97 10.99 8.67 1.69
C PRO A 97 10.13 8.67 2.96
N GLU A 98 9.14 9.57 3.04
CA GLU A 98 8.12 9.52 4.11
C GLU A 98 7.03 8.47 3.87
N LEU A 99 6.78 8.14 2.60
CA LEU A 99 5.70 7.26 2.14
C LEU A 99 4.29 7.66 2.61
N THR A 100 3.97 8.96 2.65
CA THR A 100 2.61 9.43 2.98
C THR A 100 1.76 9.73 1.75
N ALA A 101 0.44 9.71 1.94
CA ALA A 101 -0.56 10.19 1.00
C ALA A 101 -0.74 11.71 1.17
N ARG A 102 -0.45 12.46 0.10
CA ARG A 102 -0.45 13.93 0.09
C ARG A 102 -1.05 14.48 -1.21
N PRO A 103 -2.31 14.14 -1.53
CA PRO A 103 -2.95 14.69 -2.72
C PRO A 103 -2.88 16.21 -2.68
N GLU A 104 -2.56 16.82 -3.83
CA GLU A 104 -2.41 18.29 -3.95
C GLU A 104 -1.37 18.91 -2.98
N GLY A 105 -0.50 18.10 -2.39
CA GLY A 105 0.50 18.54 -1.41
C GLY A 105 0.00 18.61 0.04
N VAL A 106 -1.25 18.24 0.31
CA VAL A 106 -1.85 18.28 1.66
C VAL A 106 -1.93 16.86 2.22
N GLU A 107 -1.47 16.67 3.45
CA GLU A 107 -1.49 15.36 4.11
C GLU A 107 -2.91 14.92 4.47
N GLU A 108 -3.29 13.73 4.04
CA GLU A 108 -4.57 13.13 4.41
C GLU A 108 -4.62 12.75 5.89
N PRO A 109 -5.76 12.92 6.58
CA PRO A 109 -5.91 12.46 7.97
C PRO A 109 -5.69 10.95 8.12
N HIS A 110 -6.08 10.18 7.11
CA HIS A 110 -5.84 8.74 7.07
C HIS A 110 -4.63 8.43 6.20
N GLN A 111 -3.58 7.92 6.85
CA GLN A 111 -2.35 7.51 6.20
C GLN A 111 -2.28 5.99 6.07
N PRO A 112 -1.80 5.46 4.93
CA PRO A 112 -1.59 4.02 4.76
C PRO A 112 -0.47 3.52 5.69
N LEU A 113 -0.52 2.24 6.05
CA LEU A 113 0.57 1.58 6.75
C LEU A 113 1.84 1.59 5.89
N ARG A 114 2.96 2.04 6.46
CA ARG A 114 4.24 2.15 5.75
C ARG A 114 5.08 0.92 6.03
N ILE A 115 5.28 0.07 5.04
CA ILE A 115 5.99 -1.19 5.17
C ILE A 115 7.37 -1.09 4.52
N VAL A 116 8.42 -1.35 5.29
CA VAL A 116 9.78 -1.52 4.77
C VAL A 116 10.19 -2.98 4.90
N VAL A 117 10.65 -3.58 3.81
CA VAL A 117 11.25 -4.92 3.83
C VAL A 117 12.77 -4.79 3.93
N ASP A 118 13.31 -5.17 5.09
CA ASP A 118 14.73 -5.08 5.40
C ASP A 118 15.24 -6.36 6.06
N ALA A 119 15.73 -7.30 5.26
CA ALA A 119 16.17 -8.59 5.78
C ALA A 119 17.44 -8.50 6.63
N GLN A 120 18.29 -7.50 6.40
CA GLN A 120 19.62 -7.36 7.01
C GLN A 120 19.69 -6.30 8.12
N GLY A 121 18.62 -5.54 8.34
CA GLY A 121 18.60 -4.49 9.37
C GLY A 121 19.55 -3.34 9.05
N ARG A 122 19.36 -2.70 7.89
CA ARG A 122 20.21 -1.62 7.39
C ARG A 122 19.59 -0.23 7.56
N LEU A 123 18.26 -0.16 7.67
CA LEU A 123 17.53 1.10 7.78
C LEU A 123 17.97 1.87 9.03
N PRO A 124 18.42 3.13 8.94
CA PRO A 124 18.80 3.91 10.11
C PRO A 124 17.55 4.28 10.94
N ALA A 125 17.72 4.40 12.27
CA ALA A 125 16.64 4.85 13.17
C ALA A 125 16.14 6.28 12.90
N THR A 126 16.88 7.05 12.11
CA THR A 126 16.51 8.39 11.67
C THR A 126 15.74 8.42 10.34
N ALA A 127 15.46 7.28 9.71
CA ALA A 127 14.79 7.24 8.42
C ALA A 127 13.38 7.86 8.48
N ARG A 128 13.03 8.71 7.50
CA ARG A 128 11.78 9.48 7.47
C ARG A 128 10.52 8.62 7.34
N VAL A 129 10.69 7.39 6.87
CA VAL A 129 9.61 6.40 6.77
C VAL A 129 9.16 5.88 8.15
N LEU A 130 9.98 6.05 9.19
CA LEU A 130 9.70 5.57 10.53
C LEU A 130 8.73 6.49 11.30
N GLY A 131 7.99 5.90 12.24
CA GLY A 131 7.03 6.59 13.09
C GLY A 131 5.75 5.78 13.32
N ARG A 132 4.70 6.43 13.83
CA ARG A 132 3.40 5.79 14.03
C ARG A 132 2.83 5.30 12.70
N GLY A 133 2.40 4.05 12.63
CA GLY A 133 1.89 3.47 11.37
C GLY A 133 3.01 3.05 10.41
N SER A 134 4.18 2.70 10.94
CA SER A 134 5.24 2.03 10.19
C SER A 134 5.41 0.59 10.67
N LEU A 135 5.75 -0.30 9.75
CA LEU A 135 6.04 -1.72 9.99
C LEU A 135 7.32 -2.08 9.24
N ILE A 136 8.22 -2.78 9.92
CA ILE A 136 9.43 -3.31 9.29
C ILE A 136 9.33 -4.83 9.26
N ALA A 137 9.34 -5.40 8.05
CA ALA A 137 9.46 -6.84 7.85
C ALA A 137 10.94 -7.19 7.75
N THR A 138 11.44 -7.92 8.74
CA THR A 138 12.86 -8.32 8.83
C THR A 138 13.01 -9.82 9.08
N THR A 139 14.25 -10.28 9.21
CA THR A 139 14.60 -11.67 9.52
C THR A 139 15.51 -11.73 10.74
N GLU A 140 15.77 -12.94 11.24
CA GLU A 140 16.72 -13.18 12.34
C GLU A 140 18.15 -12.74 12.01
N ALA A 141 18.49 -12.57 10.72
CA ALA A 141 19.79 -12.07 10.28
C ALA A 141 20.02 -10.58 10.60
N SER A 142 18.97 -9.82 10.97
CA SER A 142 19.15 -8.45 11.44
C SER A 142 19.92 -8.39 12.77
N PRO A 143 20.75 -7.36 13.02
CA PRO A 143 21.42 -7.20 14.30
C PRO A 143 20.44 -6.96 15.46
N ALA A 144 20.72 -7.50 16.64
CA ALA A 144 19.83 -7.38 17.80
C ALA A 144 19.78 -5.94 18.36
N ASP A 145 20.92 -5.26 18.36
CA ASP A 145 21.06 -3.85 18.69
C ASP A 145 20.30 -2.96 17.70
N TRP A 146 20.33 -3.28 16.40
CA TRP A 146 19.53 -2.59 15.39
C TRP A 146 18.02 -2.73 15.66
N ARG A 147 17.55 -3.95 15.97
CA ARG A 147 16.14 -4.16 16.33
C ARG A 147 15.75 -3.38 17.58
N ALA A 148 16.62 -3.35 18.59
CA ALA A 148 16.39 -2.59 19.82
C ALA A 148 16.37 -1.07 19.59
N ALA A 149 17.15 -0.56 18.63
CA ALA A 149 17.16 0.86 18.28
C ALA A 149 15.88 1.33 17.54
N LEU A 150 15.08 0.39 17.01
CA LEU A 150 13.87 0.67 16.23
C LEU A 150 12.56 0.27 16.94
N ALA A 151 12.67 -0.42 18.08
CA ALA A 151 11.54 -0.82 18.93
C ALA A 151 11.09 0.34 19.83
#